data_AF-A0A3C0U731-F1
#
_entry.id   AF-A0A3C0U731-F1
#
_cell.length_a   1.000
_cell.length_b   1.000
_cell.length_c   1.000
_cell.angle_alpha   90.00
_cell.angle_beta   90.00
_cell.angle_gamma   90.00
#
_symmetry.space_group_name_H-M   'P 1'
#
loop_
_entity.id
_entity.type
_entity.pdbx_description
1 polymer ?
#
loop_
_entity_poly.entity_id
_entity_poly.type
_entity_poly.pdbx_seq_one_letter_code
_entity_poly.pdbx_strand_id
1 'polypeptide(L)'
;VVQVKDFDASARMSVVAENVQWFEDNSPIDYDHKKESVVGVSYKIVAAVGESGDSSPATPIGVNLPNANWIRVEHGSKSVSLGNIEDAYHQSSGEGMAKEFSFSTMHRERADNYGVLGSKMHTALHEVVGHASGKINPGIGTPKETLKNYSSTLEEARADLVALYFILDDKMQEIGLMQNKEAGYSEFDSYISNGMMLQLRRILPGDDIEEDHMRNRQLVASWAFERGAKENVIERKVIDGKTYFVVNDYDKLRGYFGELLNEIQRIKSEGDFESGRLLVETYGVKVDQDLHAEVLRRSAPLNLAPYSGFVNPEMIATMEGDSIIDVEITYPMDFLGQMLRYGSTSSFE
;
A
#
# COMPACT_ATOMS: atom_id res chain seq x y z
N VAL A 1 10.26 -14.29 -12.02
CA VAL A 1 9.01 -14.65 -11.31
C VAL A 1 8.06 -15.35 -12.28
N VAL A 2 7.62 -16.56 -11.94
CA VAL A 2 6.48 -17.24 -12.57
C VAL A 2 5.24 -16.87 -11.77
N GLN A 3 4.20 -16.39 -12.45
CA GLN A 3 2.99 -15.88 -11.81
C GLN A 3 1.74 -16.34 -12.52
N VAL A 4 0.65 -16.47 -11.77
CA VAL A 4 -0.68 -16.78 -12.28
C VAL A 4 -1.66 -15.66 -11.90
N LYS A 5 -2.74 -15.55 -12.67
CA LYS A 5 -3.80 -14.59 -12.36
C LYS A 5 -4.40 -14.94 -10.99
N ASP A 6 -4.46 -13.97 -10.09
CA ASP A 6 -5.23 -14.08 -8.87
C ASP A 6 -6.70 -13.80 -9.22
N PHE A 7 -7.53 -14.85 -9.25
CA PHE A 7 -8.92 -14.73 -9.65
C PHE A 7 -9.77 -13.94 -8.64
N ASP A 8 -9.48 -14.07 -7.35
CA ASP A 8 -10.23 -13.37 -6.30
C ASP A 8 -9.88 -11.88 -6.29
N ALA A 9 -8.60 -11.54 -6.39
CA ALA A 9 -8.16 -10.17 -6.57
C ALA A 9 -8.70 -9.59 -7.88
N SER A 10 -8.66 -10.34 -8.97
CA SER A 10 -9.21 -9.89 -10.25
C SER A 10 -10.71 -9.64 -10.20
N ALA A 11 -11.49 -10.49 -9.53
CA ALA A 11 -12.92 -10.32 -9.38
C ALA A 11 -13.24 -9.04 -8.59
N ARG A 12 -12.54 -8.82 -7.46
CA ARG A 12 -12.65 -7.60 -6.68
C ARG A 12 -12.31 -6.35 -7.48
N MET A 13 -11.17 -6.36 -8.18
CA MET A 13 -10.74 -5.24 -9.02
C MET A 13 -11.74 -4.95 -10.15
N SER A 14 -12.39 -5.98 -10.71
CA SER A 14 -13.45 -5.81 -11.72
C SER A 14 -14.64 -5.02 -11.17
N VAL A 15 -15.12 -5.35 -9.97
CA VAL A 15 -16.24 -4.64 -9.32
C VAL A 15 -15.90 -3.16 -9.12
N VAL A 16 -14.68 -2.84 -8.69
CA VAL A 16 -14.22 -1.45 -8.56
C VAL A 16 -14.15 -0.76 -9.92
N ALA A 17 -13.57 -1.42 -10.93
CA ALA A 17 -13.42 -0.88 -12.28
C ALA A 17 -14.76 -0.61 -12.96
N GLU A 18 -15.76 -1.47 -12.76
CA GLU A 18 -17.14 -1.30 -13.26
C GLU A 18 -17.83 -0.07 -12.66
N ASN A 19 -17.38 0.38 -11.48
CA ASN A 19 -17.91 1.55 -10.77
C ASN A 19 -16.96 2.76 -10.83
N VAL A 20 -15.87 2.72 -11.61
CA VAL A 20 -14.81 3.74 -11.59
C VAL A 20 -15.33 5.15 -11.86
N GLN A 21 -16.30 5.30 -12.77
CA GLN A 21 -16.90 6.60 -13.09
C GLN A 21 -17.64 7.18 -11.88
N TRP A 22 -18.35 6.35 -11.12
CA TRP A 22 -19.04 6.80 -9.92
C TRP A 22 -18.06 7.39 -8.91
N PHE A 23 -16.90 6.77 -8.73
CA PHE A 23 -15.87 7.29 -7.82
C PHE A 23 -15.29 8.62 -8.32
N GLU A 24 -15.07 8.80 -9.63
CA GLU A 24 -14.64 10.09 -10.19
C GLU A 24 -15.69 11.18 -9.94
N ASP A 25 -16.95 10.90 -10.25
CA ASP A 25 -18.06 11.85 -10.13
C ASP A 25 -18.28 12.28 -8.67
N ASN A 26 -18.12 11.35 -7.72
CA ASN A 26 -18.30 11.56 -6.28
C ASN A 26 -17.00 11.88 -5.53
N SER A 27 -15.89 12.07 -6.25
CA SER A 27 -14.62 12.49 -5.67
C SER A 27 -14.74 13.90 -5.07
N PRO A 28 -14.06 14.20 -3.94
CA PRO A 28 -14.08 15.51 -3.31
C PRO A 28 -13.21 16.55 -4.05
N ILE A 29 -12.56 16.17 -5.14
CA ILE A 29 -11.75 17.07 -5.97
C ILE A 29 -12.63 18.06 -6.73
N ASP A 30 -12.04 19.20 -7.11
CA ASP A 30 -12.72 20.22 -7.91
C ASP A 30 -13.25 19.68 -9.24
N TYR A 31 -14.43 20.17 -9.64
CA TYR A 31 -15.13 19.71 -10.86
C TYR A 31 -14.26 19.82 -12.12
N ASP A 32 -13.49 20.90 -12.25
CA ASP A 32 -12.63 21.13 -13.42
C ASP A 32 -11.45 20.15 -13.48
N HIS A 33 -11.11 19.49 -12.36
CA HIS A 33 -10.08 18.46 -12.29
C HIS A 33 -10.64 17.04 -12.48
N LYS A 34 -11.96 16.86 -12.58
CA LYS A 34 -12.60 15.57 -12.87
C LYS A 34 -12.57 15.23 -14.36
N LYS A 35 -12.47 13.95 -14.66
CA LYS A 35 -12.64 13.39 -16.00
C LYS A 35 -14.12 13.15 -16.31
N GLU A 36 -14.55 13.59 -17.49
CA GLU A 36 -15.91 13.29 -18.00
C GLU A 36 -16.13 11.79 -18.24
N SER A 37 -15.06 11.08 -18.60
CA SER A 37 -15.07 9.62 -18.75
C SER A 37 -13.77 9.04 -18.24
N VAL A 38 -13.87 8.11 -17.29
CA VAL A 38 -12.77 7.34 -16.73
C VAL A 38 -12.86 5.91 -17.22
N VAL A 39 -11.74 5.41 -17.74
CA VAL A 39 -11.55 3.98 -17.95
C VAL A 39 -10.64 3.51 -16.83
N GLY A 40 -11.10 2.52 -16.06
CA GLY A 40 -10.31 1.96 -14.97
C GLY A 40 -8.98 1.40 -15.48
N VAL A 41 -7.92 1.56 -14.69
CA VAL A 41 -6.62 0.98 -15.03
C VAL A 41 -6.73 -0.54 -14.92
N SER A 42 -6.28 -1.25 -15.96
CA SER A 42 -6.11 -2.71 -15.88
C SER A 42 -4.86 -3.04 -15.05
N TYR A 43 -4.95 -2.84 -13.74
CA TYR A 43 -3.92 -3.25 -12.81
C TYR A 43 -4.08 -4.74 -12.49
N LYS A 44 -3.01 -5.51 -12.62
CA LYS A 44 -3.08 -6.97 -12.43
C LYS A 44 -2.43 -7.35 -11.11
N ILE A 45 -3.25 -7.67 -10.13
CA ILE A 45 -2.80 -8.47 -8.99
C ILE A 45 -2.67 -9.92 -9.45
N VAL A 46 -1.52 -10.51 -9.16
CA VAL A 46 -1.16 -11.88 -9.53
C VAL A 46 -0.61 -12.62 -8.33
N ALA A 47 -0.68 -13.94 -8.37
CA ALA A 47 -0.04 -14.79 -7.38
C ALA A 47 1.30 -15.29 -7.94
N ALA A 48 2.39 -15.05 -7.23
CA ALA A 48 3.69 -15.64 -7.51
C ALA A 48 3.63 -17.15 -7.19
N VAL A 49 4.04 -17.98 -8.16
CA VAL A 49 4.07 -19.45 -8.05
C VAL A 49 5.49 -19.97 -7.85
N GLY A 50 6.47 -19.25 -8.38
CA GLY A 50 7.89 -19.56 -8.17
C GLY A 50 8.78 -18.40 -8.55
N GLU A 51 9.85 -18.22 -7.79
CA GLU A 51 10.78 -17.11 -7.91
C GLU A 51 12.21 -17.62 -8.02
N SER A 52 13.04 -16.93 -8.82
CA SER A 52 14.43 -17.29 -9.06
C SER A 52 15.22 -16.06 -9.49
N GLY A 53 16.55 -16.19 -9.53
CA GLY A 53 17.44 -15.07 -9.85
C GLY A 53 17.34 -13.96 -8.81
N ASP A 54 17.33 -12.70 -9.29
CA ASP A 54 17.29 -11.49 -8.44
C ASP A 54 15.93 -11.26 -7.72
N SER A 55 15.00 -12.21 -7.85
CA SER A 55 13.71 -12.20 -7.13
C SER A 55 13.60 -13.32 -6.09
N SER A 56 14.69 -14.03 -5.76
CA SER A 56 14.68 -15.06 -4.72
C SER A 56 16.01 -15.13 -3.96
N PRO A 57 16.01 -15.26 -2.61
CA PRO A 57 14.83 -15.36 -1.74
C PRO A 57 14.21 -14.00 -1.40
N ALA A 58 14.91 -12.90 -1.66
CA ALA A 58 14.37 -11.55 -1.53
C ALA A 58 13.65 -11.17 -2.82
N THR A 59 12.36 -10.83 -2.72
CA THR A 59 11.50 -10.57 -3.89
C THR A 59 10.86 -9.19 -3.83
N PRO A 60 10.62 -8.51 -4.96
CA PRO A 60 9.77 -7.32 -4.99
C PRO A 60 8.31 -7.66 -4.67
N ILE A 61 7.55 -6.68 -4.18
CA ILE A 61 6.08 -6.81 -4.03
C ILE A 61 5.32 -6.47 -5.32
N GLY A 62 5.98 -5.80 -6.26
CA GLY A 62 5.40 -5.45 -7.56
C GLY A 62 6.47 -5.24 -8.63
N VAL A 63 6.07 -5.37 -9.88
CA VAL A 63 6.96 -5.31 -11.05
C VAL A 63 6.31 -4.47 -12.14
N ASN A 64 7.03 -3.48 -12.67
CA ASN A 64 6.59 -2.64 -13.79
C ASN A 64 7.57 -2.74 -14.96
N LEU A 65 7.14 -3.35 -16.05
CA LEU A 65 7.99 -3.68 -17.19
C LEU A 65 7.29 -3.41 -18.53
N PRO A 66 8.05 -3.22 -19.64
CA PRO A 66 9.50 -3.26 -19.74
C PRO A 66 10.19 -1.95 -19.30
N ASN A 67 11.50 -2.01 -19.06
CA ASN A 67 12.31 -0.83 -18.68
C ASN A 67 12.58 0.14 -19.84
N ALA A 68 12.42 -0.30 -21.10
CA ALA A 68 12.71 0.52 -22.27
C ALA A 68 11.64 1.59 -22.50
N ASN A 69 12.00 2.87 -22.32
CA ASN A 69 11.06 4.00 -22.39
C ASN A 69 10.31 4.10 -23.72
N TRP A 70 10.96 3.88 -24.86
CA TRP A 70 10.29 3.97 -26.16
C TRP A 70 9.16 2.93 -26.29
N ILE A 71 9.36 1.70 -25.78
CA ILE A 71 8.32 0.67 -25.75
C ILE A 71 7.18 1.10 -24.84
N ARG A 72 7.48 1.67 -23.66
CA ARG A 72 6.46 2.16 -22.74
C ARG A 72 5.59 3.25 -23.37
N VAL A 73 6.19 4.11 -24.19
CA VAL A 73 5.48 5.20 -24.88
C VAL A 73 4.65 4.68 -26.05
N GLU A 74 5.21 3.80 -26.90
CA GLU A 74 4.54 3.35 -28.13
C GLU A 74 3.57 2.19 -27.92
N HIS A 75 3.83 1.34 -26.92
CA HIS A 75 3.12 0.07 -26.71
C HIS A 75 2.59 -0.10 -25.27
N GLY A 76 2.92 0.82 -24.36
CA GLY A 76 2.51 0.74 -22.95
C GLY A 76 3.43 -0.14 -22.10
N SER A 77 3.06 -0.29 -20.83
CA SER A 77 3.73 -1.15 -19.85
C SER A 77 2.73 -2.06 -19.14
N LYS A 78 3.25 -3.07 -18.43
CA LYS A 78 2.48 -3.88 -17.50
C LYS A 78 3.03 -3.66 -16.10
N SER A 79 2.19 -3.15 -15.22
CA SER A 79 2.43 -3.14 -13.79
C SER A 79 1.65 -4.28 -13.15
N VAL A 80 2.34 -5.08 -12.33
CA VAL A 80 1.75 -6.19 -11.58
C VAL A 80 2.14 -6.10 -10.12
N SER A 81 1.21 -6.37 -9.22
CA SER A 81 1.47 -6.57 -7.79
C SER A 81 1.38 -8.07 -7.47
N LEU A 82 2.35 -8.57 -6.71
CA LEU A 82 2.42 -9.95 -6.24
C LEU A 82 1.61 -10.07 -4.94
N GLY A 83 0.29 -10.17 -5.08
CA GLY A 83 -0.65 -10.07 -3.95
C GLY A 83 -0.42 -11.11 -2.86
N ASN A 84 0.00 -12.33 -3.20
CA ASN A 84 0.31 -13.35 -2.21
C ASN A 84 1.62 -13.10 -1.44
N ILE A 85 2.58 -12.39 -2.05
CA ILE A 85 3.80 -11.95 -1.36
C ILE A 85 3.46 -10.82 -0.39
N GLU A 86 2.66 -9.83 -0.81
CA GLU A 86 2.17 -8.76 0.06
C GLU A 86 1.37 -9.32 1.25
N ASP A 87 0.44 -10.25 0.99
CA ASP A 87 -0.33 -10.94 2.02
C ASP A 87 0.58 -11.68 3.01
N ALA A 88 1.63 -12.37 2.53
CA ALA A 88 2.58 -13.08 3.38
C ALA A 88 3.45 -12.13 4.22
N TYR A 89 3.84 -10.96 3.70
CA TYR A 89 4.49 -9.90 4.49
C TYR A 89 3.58 -9.41 5.63
N HIS A 90 2.30 -9.15 5.33
CA HIS A 90 1.35 -8.72 6.34
C HIS A 90 1.15 -9.80 7.42
N GLN A 91 0.97 -11.06 7.04
CA GLN A 91 0.76 -12.16 7.98
C GLN A 91 2.00 -12.51 8.80
N SER A 92 3.20 -12.32 8.25
CA SER A 92 4.47 -12.61 8.94
C SER A 92 4.92 -11.52 9.91
N SER A 93 4.26 -10.35 9.92
CA SER A 93 4.56 -9.26 10.84
C SER A 93 4.45 -9.64 12.33
N GLY A 94 3.80 -10.77 12.63
CA GLY A 94 3.89 -11.50 13.89
C GLY A 94 2.97 -10.94 14.97
N GLU A 95 2.39 -11.83 15.77
CA GLU A 95 1.49 -11.49 16.88
C GLU A 95 2.12 -10.49 17.88
N GLY A 96 3.45 -10.50 17.98
CA GLY A 96 4.23 -9.59 18.83
C GLY A 96 4.10 -8.12 18.42
N MET A 97 4.08 -7.79 17.12
CA MET A 97 3.90 -6.41 16.65
C MET A 97 2.51 -5.90 17.03
N ALA A 98 1.46 -6.68 16.73
CA ALA A 98 0.09 -6.30 17.06
C ALA A 98 -0.06 -6.11 18.59
N LYS A 99 0.46 -7.02 19.41
CA LYS A 99 0.42 -6.89 20.87
C LYS A 99 1.17 -5.67 21.40
N GLU A 100 2.33 -5.34 20.83
CA GLU A 100 3.18 -4.24 21.33
C GLU A 100 2.65 -2.86 20.90
N PHE A 101 2.06 -2.77 19.71
CA PHE A 101 1.76 -1.50 19.06
C PHE A 101 0.26 -1.18 18.94
N SER A 102 -0.64 -2.14 19.13
CA SER A 102 -2.07 -1.85 19.23
C SER A 102 -2.38 -1.12 20.54
N PHE A 103 -3.15 -0.04 20.46
CA PHE A 103 -3.52 0.77 21.62
C PHE A 103 -4.44 0.02 22.61
N SER A 104 -5.38 -0.78 22.12
CA SER A 104 -6.32 -1.51 22.98
C SER A 104 -6.74 -2.84 22.39
N THR A 105 -7.38 -3.70 23.21
CA THR A 105 -7.95 -4.97 22.77
C THR A 105 -8.91 -4.81 21.61
N MET A 106 -9.74 -3.76 21.63
CA MET A 106 -10.66 -3.45 20.52
C MET A 106 -9.92 -3.20 19.21
N HIS A 107 -8.84 -2.39 19.23
CA HIS A 107 -8.05 -2.11 18.01
C HIS A 107 -7.39 -3.39 17.48
N ARG A 108 -6.88 -4.24 18.37
CA ARG A 108 -6.29 -5.52 18.00
C ARG A 108 -7.32 -6.47 17.40
N GLU A 109 -8.46 -6.65 18.06
CA GLU A 109 -9.54 -7.52 17.56
C GLU A 109 -10.11 -7.02 16.23
N ARG A 110 -10.21 -5.70 16.03
CA ARG A 110 -10.60 -5.13 14.74
C ARG A 110 -9.56 -5.45 13.66
N ALA A 111 -8.28 -5.26 13.94
CA ALA A 111 -7.20 -5.57 13.01
C ALA A 111 -7.17 -7.07 12.65
N ASP A 112 -7.36 -7.95 13.63
CA ASP A 112 -7.39 -9.41 13.43
C ASP A 112 -8.58 -9.83 12.54
N ASN A 113 -9.76 -9.23 12.73
CA ASN A 113 -10.97 -9.60 12.01
C ASN A 113 -11.08 -8.92 10.63
N TYR A 114 -10.58 -7.70 10.49
CA TYR A 114 -10.87 -6.84 9.33
C TYR A 114 -9.65 -6.24 8.63
N GLY A 115 -8.45 -6.33 9.22
CA GLY A 115 -7.24 -5.70 8.67
C GLY A 115 -6.87 -6.21 7.28
N VAL A 116 -6.99 -7.52 7.03
CA VAL A 116 -6.74 -8.11 5.70
C VAL A 116 -7.74 -7.58 4.67
N LEU A 117 -9.02 -7.47 5.04
CA LEU A 117 -10.05 -6.96 4.13
C LEU A 117 -9.84 -5.46 3.86
N GLY A 118 -9.55 -4.67 4.89
CA GLY A 118 -9.26 -3.24 4.80
C GLY A 118 -8.10 -2.97 3.84
N SER A 119 -6.98 -3.65 4.05
CA SER A 119 -5.80 -3.53 3.19
C SER A 119 -6.11 -3.92 1.73
N LYS A 120 -6.85 -5.01 1.50
CA LYS A 120 -7.25 -5.43 0.15
C LYS A 120 -8.19 -4.45 -0.54
N MET A 121 -9.07 -3.76 0.20
CA MET A 121 -9.92 -2.69 -0.33
C MET A 121 -9.12 -1.43 -0.63
N HIS A 122 -8.21 -1.05 0.28
CA HIS A 122 -7.33 0.09 0.10
C HIS A 122 -6.51 -0.05 -1.18
N THR A 123 -5.80 -1.18 -1.35
CA THR A 123 -5.04 -1.47 -2.58
C THR A 123 -5.95 -1.48 -3.82
N ALA A 124 -7.16 -2.03 -3.73
CA ALA A 124 -8.07 -2.06 -4.86
C ALA A 124 -8.51 -0.66 -5.32
N LEU A 125 -8.85 0.21 -4.37
CA LEU A 125 -9.22 1.58 -4.65
C LEU A 125 -8.02 2.41 -5.12
N HIS A 126 -6.85 2.24 -4.49
CA HIS A 126 -5.61 2.94 -4.84
C HIS A 126 -5.23 2.68 -6.31
N GLU A 127 -5.18 1.39 -6.69
CA GLU A 127 -4.68 0.98 -8.00
C GLU A 127 -5.68 1.25 -9.14
N VAL A 128 -6.98 1.00 -8.90
CA VAL A 128 -8.00 1.07 -9.95
C VAL A 128 -8.63 2.45 -10.07
N VAL A 129 -8.85 3.13 -8.94
CA VAL A 129 -9.50 4.45 -8.89
C VAL A 129 -8.46 5.54 -8.68
N GLY A 130 -7.57 5.36 -7.70
CA GLY A 130 -6.54 6.31 -7.32
C GLY A 130 -5.77 6.77 -8.54
N HIS A 131 -4.92 5.93 -9.13
CA HIS A 131 -4.13 6.30 -10.31
C HIS A 131 -4.96 6.65 -11.57
N ALA A 132 -6.20 6.15 -11.69
CA ALA A 132 -7.06 6.42 -12.84
C ALA A 132 -7.75 7.79 -12.78
N SER A 133 -7.99 8.31 -11.58
CA SER A 133 -8.80 9.51 -11.33
C SER A 133 -8.07 10.82 -11.61
N GLY A 134 -8.85 11.86 -11.89
CA GLY A 134 -8.38 13.23 -12.07
C GLY A 134 -7.62 13.50 -13.37
N LYS A 135 -7.64 14.74 -13.84
CA LYS A 135 -6.96 15.19 -15.05
C LYS A 135 -6.09 16.42 -14.82
N ILE A 136 -5.08 16.58 -15.67
CA ILE A 136 -4.20 17.75 -15.71
C ILE A 136 -4.85 18.85 -16.55
N ASN A 137 -4.64 20.12 -16.17
CA ASN A 137 -5.20 21.25 -16.89
C ASN A 137 -4.54 21.42 -18.27
N PRO A 138 -5.29 21.89 -19.29
CA PRO A 138 -4.73 22.14 -20.61
C PRO A 138 -3.51 23.06 -20.55
N GLY A 139 -2.40 22.65 -21.17
CA GLY A 139 -1.16 23.42 -21.23
C GLY A 139 -0.20 23.21 -20.05
N ILE A 140 -0.59 22.43 -19.04
CA ILE A 140 0.32 22.01 -17.96
C ILE A 140 1.07 20.73 -18.39
N GLY A 141 2.38 20.70 -18.12
CA GLY A 141 3.24 19.55 -18.41
C GLY A 141 2.92 18.33 -17.55
N THR A 142 3.57 17.20 -17.83
CA THR A 142 3.42 15.99 -17.02
C THR A 142 3.91 16.22 -15.58
N PRO A 143 3.43 15.47 -14.57
CA PRO A 143 3.88 15.64 -13.18
C PRO A 143 5.39 15.48 -13.01
N LYS A 144 6.02 14.65 -13.85
CA LYS A 144 7.48 14.49 -13.85
C LYS A 144 8.21 15.77 -14.27
N GLU A 145 7.64 16.55 -15.18
CA GLU A 145 8.20 17.82 -15.64
C GLU A 145 7.92 18.95 -14.65
N THR A 146 6.70 18.99 -14.09
CA THR A 146 6.26 20.08 -13.22
C THR A 146 6.66 19.89 -11.76
N LEU A 147 6.41 18.71 -11.19
CA LEU A 147 6.65 18.38 -9.77
C LEU A 147 8.03 17.74 -9.51
N LYS A 148 8.74 17.33 -10.57
CA LYS A 148 10.12 16.82 -10.52
C LYS A 148 10.28 15.68 -9.51
N ASN A 149 11.18 15.81 -8.54
CA ASN A 149 11.49 14.82 -7.51
C ASN A 149 10.36 14.59 -6.50
N TYR A 150 9.31 15.41 -6.50
CA TYR A 150 8.13 15.22 -5.64
C TYR A 150 6.98 14.49 -6.35
N SER A 151 7.11 14.26 -7.67
CA SER A 151 6.04 13.69 -8.50
C SER A 151 5.57 12.33 -8.02
N SER A 152 6.49 11.40 -7.72
CA SER A 152 6.18 10.07 -7.20
C SER A 152 5.49 10.14 -5.84
N THR A 153 6.12 10.75 -4.83
CA THR A 153 5.53 10.92 -3.49
C THR A 153 4.11 11.51 -3.54
N LEU A 154 3.88 12.57 -4.33
CA LEU A 154 2.56 13.22 -4.43
C LEU A 154 1.53 12.38 -5.20
N GLU A 155 1.94 11.63 -6.21
CA GLU A 155 1.03 10.73 -6.94
C GLU A 155 0.57 9.58 -6.05
N GLU A 156 1.47 9.01 -5.26
CA GLU A 156 1.14 7.96 -4.29
C GLU A 156 0.25 8.50 -3.17
N ALA A 157 0.57 9.67 -2.60
CA ALA A 157 -0.28 10.33 -1.59
C ALA A 157 -1.72 10.50 -2.11
N ARG A 158 -1.86 10.95 -3.36
CA ARG A 158 -3.15 11.17 -4.00
C ARG A 158 -3.93 9.86 -4.16
N ALA A 159 -3.27 8.79 -4.62
CA ALA A 159 -3.91 7.48 -4.82
C ALA A 159 -4.33 6.84 -3.48
N ASP A 160 -3.49 6.93 -2.44
CA ASP A 160 -3.83 6.53 -1.07
C ASP A 160 -5.04 7.33 -0.55
N LEU A 161 -5.05 8.65 -0.74
CA LEU A 161 -6.16 9.49 -0.29
C LEU A 161 -7.49 9.18 -0.98
N VAL A 162 -7.48 8.81 -2.28
CA VAL A 162 -8.68 8.32 -2.95
C VAL A 162 -9.20 7.06 -2.26
N ALA A 163 -8.29 6.13 -1.96
CA ALA A 163 -8.66 4.88 -1.31
C ALA A 163 -9.16 5.09 0.12
N LEU A 164 -8.47 5.88 0.92
CA LEU A 164 -8.88 6.26 2.28
C LEU A 164 -10.20 7.02 2.29
N TYR A 165 -10.43 7.91 1.34
CA TYR A 165 -11.70 8.65 1.27
C TYR A 165 -12.88 7.73 0.96
N PHE A 166 -12.73 6.78 0.04
CA PHE A 166 -13.84 5.92 -0.41
C PHE A 166 -14.03 4.63 0.39
N ILE A 167 -13.04 4.16 1.15
CA ILE A 167 -13.18 2.90 1.92
C ILE A 167 -14.28 2.96 2.99
N LEU A 168 -14.64 4.16 3.46
CA LEU A 168 -15.74 4.39 4.40
C LEU A 168 -17.06 4.84 3.72
N ASP A 169 -17.09 4.89 2.39
CA ASP A 169 -18.29 5.22 1.65
C ASP A 169 -19.26 4.02 1.62
N ASP A 170 -20.56 4.30 1.76
CA ASP A 170 -21.60 3.27 1.73
C ASP A 170 -21.62 2.52 0.39
N LYS A 171 -21.10 3.15 -0.68
CA LYS A 171 -20.88 2.50 -1.97
C LYS A 171 -20.11 1.19 -1.86
N MET A 172 -19.15 1.06 -0.94
CA MET A 172 -18.37 -0.16 -0.75
C MET A 172 -19.24 -1.34 -0.31
N GLN A 173 -20.29 -1.08 0.47
CA GLN A 173 -21.30 -2.07 0.83
C GLN A 173 -22.29 -2.31 -0.31
N GLU A 174 -22.73 -1.26 -1.00
CA GLU A 174 -23.68 -1.37 -2.13
C GLU A 174 -23.16 -2.25 -3.26
N ILE A 175 -21.86 -2.17 -3.56
CA ILE A 175 -21.21 -2.98 -4.59
C ILE A 175 -20.71 -4.35 -4.06
N GLY A 176 -21.03 -4.68 -2.80
CA GLY A 176 -20.77 -6.00 -2.22
C GLY A 176 -19.31 -6.29 -1.86
N LEU A 177 -18.45 -5.26 -1.79
CA LEU A 177 -17.04 -5.42 -1.44
C LEU A 177 -16.78 -5.42 0.06
N MET A 178 -17.68 -4.81 0.85
CA MET A 178 -17.61 -4.76 2.30
C MET A 178 -18.98 -5.07 2.92
N GLN A 179 -19.00 -5.77 4.06
CA GLN A 179 -20.25 -6.05 4.78
C GLN A 179 -20.66 -4.89 5.72
N ASN A 180 -19.68 -4.14 6.20
CA ASN A 180 -19.83 -3.00 7.10
C ASN A 180 -18.55 -2.15 7.03
N LYS A 181 -18.50 -1.05 7.80
CA LYS A 181 -17.38 -0.09 7.80
C LYS A 181 -16.17 -0.52 8.64
N GLU A 182 -16.21 -1.64 9.37
CA GLU A 182 -15.12 -2.04 10.28
C GLU A 182 -13.80 -2.26 9.55
N ALA A 183 -13.83 -2.74 8.30
CA ALA A 183 -12.62 -2.85 7.48
C ALA A 183 -12.02 -1.50 7.11
N GLY A 184 -12.84 -0.47 6.87
CA GLY A 184 -12.34 0.89 6.67
C GLY A 184 -11.82 1.52 7.96
N TYR A 185 -12.46 1.27 9.11
CA TYR A 185 -11.94 1.72 10.40
C TYR A 185 -10.60 1.05 10.73
N SER A 186 -10.48 -0.24 10.46
CA SER A 186 -9.23 -0.99 10.63
C SER A 186 -8.12 -0.41 9.74
N GLU A 187 -8.45 -0.03 8.50
CA GLU A 187 -7.50 0.58 7.59
C GLU A 187 -7.06 1.95 8.09
N PHE A 188 -7.98 2.80 8.58
CA PHE A 188 -7.63 4.11 9.13
C PHE A 188 -6.70 3.98 10.35
N ASP A 189 -7.01 3.07 11.27
CA ASP A 189 -6.19 2.79 12.45
C ASP A 189 -4.77 2.36 12.02
N SER A 190 -4.69 1.44 11.06
CA SER A 190 -3.43 0.93 10.49
C SER A 190 -2.64 2.02 9.77
N TYR A 191 -3.29 2.79 8.90
CA TYR A 191 -2.66 3.83 8.08
C TYR A 191 -2.07 4.94 8.95
N ILE A 192 -2.84 5.44 9.92
CA ILE A 192 -2.38 6.47 10.85
C ILE A 192 -1.23 5.93 11.72
N SER A 193 -1.38 4.73 12.30
CA SER A 193 -0.31 4.13 13.11
C SER A 193 0.96 3.90 12.28
N ASN A 194 0.82 3.45 11.04
CA ASN A 194 1.94 3.21 10.14
C ASN A 194 2.65 4.50 9.76
N GLY A 195 1.92 5.48 9.23
CA GLY A 195 2.45 6.76 8.77
C GLY A 195 3.12 7.56 9.88
N MET A 196 2.51 7.58 11.08
CA MET A 196 3.04 8.35 12.21
C MET A 196 4.16 7.65 12.99
N MET A 197 4.27 6.32 12.92
CA MET A 197 5.12 5.60 13.87
C MET A 197 5.69 4.28 13.35
N LEU A 198 4.86 3.32 12.93
CA LEU A 198 5.34 1.94 12.74
C LEU A 198 6.33 1.79 11.60
N GLN A 199 6.24 2.63 10.57
CA GLN A 199 7.17 2.58 9.46
C GLN A 199 8.60 2.98 9.84
N LEU A 200 8.78 3.73 10.93
CA LEU A 200 10.09 4.20 11.41
C LEU A 200 11.03 3.06 11.79
N ARG A 201 10.52 1.85 12.05
CA ARG A 201 11.34 0.64 12.28
C ARG A 201 12.29 0.32 11.12
N ARG A 202 12.05 0.88 9.92
CA ARG A 202 12.83 0.66 8.70
C ARG A 202 13.91 1.73 8.49
N ILE A 203 13.95 2.76 9.32
CA ILE A 203 14.87 3.90 9.20
C ILE A 203 16.08 3.69 10.12
N LEU A 204 17.26 4.12 9.69
CA LEU A 204 18.46 4.06 10.51
C LEU A 204 18.47 5.24 11.51
N PRO A 205 18.96 5.05 12.75
CA PRO A 205 19.03 6.14 13.73
C PRO A 205 19.72 7.40 13.19
N GLY A 206 19.03 8.54 13.27
CA GLY A 206 19.53 9.83 12.78
C GLY A 206 19.13 10.18 11.34
N ASP A 207 18.59 9.22 10.57
CA ASP A 207 18.15 9.45 9.19
C ASP A 207 16.71 9.99 9.14
N ASP A 208 16.39 10.63 8.02
CA ASP A 208 15.05 11.07 7.61
C ASP A 208 14.44 10.07 6.61
N ILE A 209 13.15 10.21 6.27
CA ILE A 209 12.52 9.35 5.27
C ILE A 209 12.96 9.75 3.85
N GLU A 210 13.42 8.77 3.07
CA GLU A 210 13.84 8.97 1.66
C GLU A 210 12.87 8.37 0.65
N GLU A 211 12.30 7.21 0.95
CA GLU A 211 11.50 6.40 0.03
C GLU A 211 10.10 7.01 -0.21
N ASP A 212 9.68 7.13 -1.47
CA ASP A 212 8.47 7.84 -1.90
C ASP A 212 7.18 7.29 -1.23
N HIS A 213 7.05 5.96 -1.09
CA HIS A 213 5.88 5.36 -0.47
C HIS A 213 5.84 5.64 1.05
N MET A 214 6.98 5.62 1.74
CA MET A 214 7.06 5.99 3.15
C MET A 214 6.79 7.49 3.38
N ARG A 215 7.31 8.34 2.48
CA ARG A 215 7.10 9.80 2.55
C ARG A 215 5.63 10.15 2.41
N ASN A 216 4.92 9.54 1.46
CA ASN A 216 3.52 9.87 1.25
C ASN A 216 2.64 9.46 2.44
N ARG A 217 2.90 8.27 3.03
CA ARG A 217 2.15 7.79 4.20
C ARG A 217 2.38 8.70 5.40
N GLN A 218 3.62 9.14 5.62
CA GLN A 218 3.91 10.11 6.67
C GLN A 218 3.25 11.46 6.39
N LEU A 219 3.30 11.94 5.15
CA LEU A 219 2.69 13.19 4.72
C LEU A 219 1.19 13.18 5.04
N VAL A 220 0.46 12.18 4.56
CA VAL A 220 -0.99 12.07 4.74
C VAL A 220 -1.36 11.98 6.21
N ALA A 221 -0.68 11.10 6.97
CA ALA A 221 -0.98 10.92 8.39
C ALA A 221 -0.65 12.16 9.23
N SER A 222 0.50 12.79 8.99
CA SER A 222 0.95 13.97 9.75
C SER A 222 0.10 15.20 9.44
N TRP A 223 -0.28 15.39 8.17
CA TRP A 223 -1.17 16.47 7.77
C TRP A 223 -2.54 16.32 8.42
N ALA A 224 -3.14 15.12 8.38
CA ALA A 224 -4.42 14.86 9.01
C ALA A 224 -4.37 14.99 10.54
N PHE A 225 -3.26 14.57 11.16
CA PHE A 225 -3.01 14.74 12.60
C PHE A 225 -2.96 16.21 13.00
N GLU A 226 -2.20 17.04 12.27
CA GLU A 226 -2.14 18.48 12.54
C GLU A 226 -3.50 19.15 12.30
N ARG A 227 -4.15 18.83 11.19
CA ARG A 227 -5.44 19.42 10.81
C ARG A 227 -6.54 19.14 11.84
N GLY A 228 -6.58 17.92 12.35
CA GLY A 228 -7.56 17.44 13.32
C GLY A 228 -7.24 17.74 14.79
N ALA A 229 -6.10 18.38 15.09
CA ALA A 229 -5.60 18.52 16.45
C ALA A 229 -6.57 19.28 17.39
N LYS A 230 -7.22 20.35 16.89
CA LYS A 230 -8.17 21.15 17.70
C LYS A 230 -9.42 20.37 18.10
N GLU A 231 -9.79 19.36 17.32
CA GLU A 231 -10.99 18.54 17.52
C GLU A 231 -10.64 17.15 18.08
N ASN A 232 -9.36 16.90 18.37
CA ASN A 232 -8.83 15.64 18.87
C ASN A 232 -9.20 14.43 17.98
N VAL A 233 -9.22 14.62 16.65
CA VAL A 233 -9.61 13.58 15.69
C VAL A 233 -8.63 12.41 15.68
N ILE A 234 -7.34 12.72 15.77
CA ILE A 234 -6.27 11.75 16.03
C ILE A 234 -5.55 12.20 17.30
N GLU A 235 -5.40 11.31 18.26
CA GLU A 235 -4.78 11.58 19.55
C GLU A 235 -3.46 10.83 19.70
N ARG A 236 -2.39 11.55 20.06
CA ARG A 236 -1.13 10.96 20.50
C ARG A 236 -1.20 10.67 22.00
N LYS A 237 -1.35 9.40 22.38
CA LYS A 237 -1.35 8.94 23.78
C LYS A 237 0.03 8.42 24.17
N VAL A 238 0.42 8.67 25.42
CA VAL A 238 1.61 8.07 26.02
C VAL A 238 1.20 7.32 27.28
N ILE A 239 1.38 6.00 27.29
CA ILE A 239 1.05 5.11 28.42
C ILE A 239 2.32 4.34 28.77
N ASP A 240 2.76 4.43 30.03
CA ASP A 240 3.97 3.76 30.52
C ASP A 240 5.21 3.99 29.64
N GLY A 241 5.34 5.21 29.10
CA GLY A 241 6.44 5.61 28.21
C GLY A 241 6.35 5.04 26.79
N LYS A 242 5.19 4.52 26.38
CA LYS A 242 4.90 4.05 25.02
C LYS A 242 3.91 4.95 24.32
N THR A 243 4.24 5.39 23.12
CA THR A 243 3.41 6.23 22.26
C THR A 243 2.42 5.39 21.45
N TYR A 244 1.20 5.89 21.32
CA TYR A 244 0.13 5.36 20.47
C TYR A 244 -0.57 6.50 19.75
N PHE A 245 -0.95 6.30 18.49
CA PHE A 245 -1.82 7.21 17.75
C PHE A 245 -3.20 6.56 17.63
N VAL A 246 -4.23 7.26 18.10
CA VAL A 246 -5.60 6.72 18.20
C VAL A 246 -6.55 7.61 17.41
N VAL A 247 -7.31 7.02 16.50
CA VAL A 247 -8.37 7.72 15.79
C VAL A 247 -9.60 7.77 16.69
N ASN A 248 -10.06 8.99 17.02
CA ASN A 248 -11.24 9.20 17.85
C ASN A 248 -12.50 9.50 17.02
N ASP A 249 -12.35 10.01 15.80
CA ASP A 249 -13.46 10.38 14.91
C ASP A 249 -13.13 10.03 13.45
N TYR A 250 -13.61 8.88 12.99
CA TYR A 250 -13.33 8.37 11.64
C TYR A 250 -13.99 9.19 10.54
N ASP A 251 -15.18 9.75 10.79
CA ASP A 251 -15.91 10.53 9.78
C ASP A 251 -15.23 11.89 9.55
N LYS A 252 -14.76 12.55 10.61
CA LYS A 252 -13.95 13.76 10.46
C LYS A 252 -12.61 13.48 9.79
N LEU A 253 -11.96 12.37 10.17
CA LEU A 253 -10.70 11.97 9.52
C LEU A 253 -10.90 11.74 8.01
N ARG A 254 -12.00 11.08 7.62
CA ARG A 254 -12.39 10.94 6.22
C ARG A 254 -12.57 12.30 5.53
N GLY A 255 -13.20 13.26 6.21
CA GLY A 255 -13.33 14.64 5.72
C GLY A 255 -11.97 15.30 5.45
N TYR A 256 -11.02 15.18 6.37
CA TYR A 256 -9.67 15.71 6.19
C TYR A 256 -8.90 15.00 5.06
N PHE A 257 -9.07 13.68 4.88
CA PHE A 257 -8.53 13.00 3.71
C PHE A 257 -9.12 13.58 2.41
N GLY A 258 -10.42 13.90 2.39
CA GLY A 258 -11.04 14.56 1.24
C GLY A 258 -10.49 15.96 0.97
N GLU A 259 -10.26 16.77 2.01
CA GLU A 259 -9.62 18.09 1.90
C GLU A 259 -8.21 17.98 1.30
N LEU A 260 -7.38 17.07 1.83
CA LEU A 260 -6.02 16.87 1.34
C LEU A 260 -6.00 16.29 -0.08
N LEU A 261 -6.93 15.40 -0.40
CA LEU A 261 -7.09 14.85 -1.74
C LEU A 261 -7.35 15.96 -2.77
N ASN A 262 -8.25 16.89 -2.44
CA ASN A 262 -8.52 18.03 -3.33
C ASN A 262 -7.27 18.89 -3.54
N GLU A 263 -6.53 19.21 -2.46
CA GLU A 263 -5.33 20.02 -2.58
C GLU A 263 -4.21 19.34 -3.37
N ILE A 264 -3.95 18.04 -3.13
CA ILE A 264 -2.93 17.31 -3.91
C ILE A 264 -3.37 17.15 -5.36
N GLN A 265 -4.66 16.94 -5.63
CA GLN A 265 -5.18 16.93 -7.00
C GLN A 265 -4.98 18.28 -7.68
N ARG A 266 -5.27 19.41 -7.01
CA ARG A 266 -5.00 20.76 -7.53
C ARG A 266 -3.52 20.94 -7.86
N ILE A 267 -2.63 20.60 -6.93
CA ILE A 267 -1.16 20.68 -7.12
C ILE A 267 -0.73 19.92 -8.38
N LYS A 268 -1.24 18.69 -8.56
CA LYS A 268 -0.98 17.85 -9.74
C LYS A 268 -1.55 18.49 -11.01
N SER A 269 -2.79 18.93 -10.98
CA SER A 269 -3.51 19.43 -12.16
C SER A 269 -2.99 20.76 -12.67
N GLU A 270 -2.50 21.61 -11.76
CA GLU A 270 -1.95 22.94 -12.07
C GLU A 270 -0.42 22.95 -12.21
N GLY A 271 0.26 21.86 -11.84
CA GLY A 271 1.72 21.77 -11.87
C GLY A 271 2.41 22.66 -10.84
N ASP A 272 1.78 22.85 -9.67
CA ASP A 272 2.23 23.74 -8.61
C ASP A 272 3.39 23.13 -7.80
N PHE A 273 4.60 23.26 -8.34
CA PHE A 273 5.81 22.72 -7.74
C PHE A 273 6.05 23.20 -6.30
N GLU A 274 5.83 24.49 -6.02
CA GLU A 274 6.19 25.04 -4.71
C GLU A 274 5.24 24.56 -3.61
N SER A 275 3.94 24.47 -3.89
CA SER A 275 2.99 23.90 -2.93
C SER A 275 3.25 22.41 -2.72
N GLY A 276 3.52 21.66 -3.79
CA GLY A 276 3.89 20.25 -3.71
C GLY A 276 5.15 20.00 -2.89
N ARG A 277 6.20 20.79 -3.14
CA ARG A 277 7.45 20.77 -2.37
C ARG A 277 7.18 21.07 -0.89
N LEU A 278 6.45 22.15 -0.59
CA LEU A 278 6.18 22.56 0.78
C LEU A 278 5.44 21.46 1.54
N LEU A 279 4.44 20.83 0.92
CA LEU A 279 3.66 19.75 1.53
C LEU A 279 4.55 18.55 1.89
N VAL A 280 5.39 18.10 0.94
CA VAL A 280 6.28 16.95 1.16
C VAL A 280 7.36 17.26 2.19
N GLU A 281 8.05 18.40 2.07
CA GLU A 281 9.14 18.76 2.99
C GLU A 281 8.65 19.03 4.42
N THR A 282 7.40 19.49 4.57
CA THR A 282 6.81 19.76 5.89
C THR A 282 6.37 18.48 6.59
N TYR A 283 5.70 17.58 5.87
CA TYR A 283 5.00 16.44 6.51
C TYR A 283 5.60 15.07 6.16
N GLY A 284 6.25 14.91 5.02
CA GLY A 284 6.69 13.62 4.50
C GLY A 284 8.14 13.22 4.81
N VAL A 285 9.00 14.17 5.18
CA VAL A 285 10.47 13.91 5.26
C VAL A 285 10.97 13.72 6.69
N LYS A 286 10.66 14.65 7.59
CA LYS A 286 11.32 14.75 8.89
C LYS A 286 10.85 13.71 9.88
N VAL A 287 11.81 13.04 10.53
CA VAL A 287 11.53 12.01 11.55
C VAL A 287 11.69 12.60 12.96
N ASP A 288 10.68 12.42 13.82
CA ASP A 288 10.79 12.63 15.27
C ASP A 288 11.75 11.58 15.84
N GLN A 289 12.98 12.00 16.14
CA GLN A 289 14.05 11.08 16.55
C GLN A 289 13.80 10.45 17.94
N ASP A 290 13.03 11.10 18.82
CA ASP A 290 12.67 10.52 20.12
C ASP A 290 11.63 9.40 19.93
N LEU A 291 10.62 9.64 19.09
CA LEU A 291 9.65 8.62 18.71
C LEU A 291 10.33 7.45 17.96
N HIS A 292 11.25 7.76 17.06
CA HIS A 292 12.02 6.76 16.32
C HIS A 292 12.82 5.85 17.26
N ALA A 293 13.56 6.43 18.22
CA ALA A 293 14.29 5.67 19.23
C ALA A 293 13.35 4.79 20.08
N GLU A 294 12.15 5.30 20.40
CA GLU A 294 11.12 4.53 21.09
C GLU A 294 10.66 3.31 20.28
N VAL A 295 10.35 3.50 18.98
CA VAL A 295 9.91 2.44 18.07
C VAL A 295 10.97 1.34 17.94
N LEU A 296 12.23 1.71 17.75
CA LEU A 296 13.32 0.74 17.67
C LEU A 296 13.48 -0.04 18.98
N ARG A 297 13.43 0.65 20.13
CA ARG A 297 13.51 0.01 21.45
C ARG A 297 12.35 -0.95 21.72
N ARG A 298 11.13 -0.59 21.31
CA ARG A 298 9.93 -1.45 21.44
C ARG A 298 9.96 -2.64 20.50
N SER A 299 10.56 -2.47 19.32
CA SER A 299 10.65 -3.52 18.30
C SER A 299 11.79 -4.52 18.58
N ALA A 300 12.88 -4.10 19.22
CA ALA A 300 14.07 -4.94 19.43
C ALA A 300 13.79 -6.27 20.17
N PRO A 301 12.98 -6.31 21.26
CA PRO A 301 12.65 -7.56 21.95
C PRO A 301 11.81 -8.53 21.11
N LEU A 302 11.14 -8.05 20.06
CA LEU A 302 10.33 -8.89 19.18
C LEU A 302 11.20 -9.76 18.26
N ASN A 303 12.50 -9.48 18.17
CA ASN A 303 13.49 -10.24 17.38
C ASN A 303 13.04 -10.47 15.92
N LEU A 304 12.39 -9.45 15.34
CA LEU A 304 11.93 -9.49 13.96
C LEU A 304 13.09 -9.12 13.06
N ALA A 305 13.38 -9.97 12.07
CA ALA A 305 14.36 -9.64 11.06
C ALA A 305 13.92 -8.38 10.29
N PRO A 306 14.85 -7.46 9.97
CA PRO A 306 14.53 -6.26 9.20
C PRO A 306 14.25 -6.56 7.72
N TYR A 307 14.71 -7.72 7.24
CA TYR A 307 14.50 -8.22 5.89
C TYR A 307 13.77 -9.56 5.93
N SER A 308 12.82 -9.74 5.02
CA SER A 308 12.19 -11.04 4.80
C SER A 308 12.70 -11.66 3.52
N GLY A 309 12.63 -12.98 3.46
CA GLY A 309 12.79 -13.76 2.24
C GLY A 309 11.77 -14.88 2.21
N PHE A 310 11.50 -15.39 1.01
CA PHE A 310 10.47 -16.41 0.78
C PHE A 310 11.12 -17.71 0.30
N VAL A 311 10.69 -18.81 0.92
CA VAL A 311 11.01 -20.16 0.46
C VAL A 311 9.97 -20.52 -0.59
N ASN A 312 10.42 -20.90 -1.79
CA ASN A 312 9.52 -21.31 -2.86
C ASN A 312 8.72 -22.58 -2.47
N PRO A 313 7.49 -22.76 -2.97
CA PRO A 313 6.82 -24.06 -2.92
C PRO A 313 7.54 -25.09 -3.79
N GLU A 314 7.30 -26.37 -3.52
CA GLU A 314 7.73 -27.45 -4.38
C GLU A 314 6.57 -27.94 -5.24
N MET A 315 6.84 -28.13 -6.53
CA MET A 315 5.85 -28.61 -7.50
C MET A 315 6.34 -29.93 -8.09
N ILE A 316 5.57 -31.00 -7.89
CA ILE A 316 5.90 -32.35 -8.35
C ILE A 316 4.81 -32.78 -9.34
N ALA A 317 5.19 -33.02 -10.60
CA ALA A 317 4.27 -33.49 -11.62
C ALA A 317 3.96 -34.99 -11.44
N THR A 318 2.69 -35.36 -11.46
CA THR A 318 2.23 -36.75 -11.56
C THR A 318 2.06 -37.11 -13.03
N MET A 319 2.72 -38.19 -13.45
CA MET A 319 2.77 -38.63 -14.85
C MET A 319 1.87 -39.86 -15.08
N GLU A 320 1.10 -39.85 -16.16
CA GLU A 320 0.48 -41.03 -16.77
C GLU A 320 1.07 -41.24 -18.17
N GLY A 321 2.00 -42.19 -18.28
CA GLY A 321 2.85 -42.31 -19.47
C GLY A 321 3.68 -41.04 -19.69
N ASP A 322 3.57 -40.45 -20.88
CA ASP A 322 4.25 -39.20 -21.24
C ASP A 322 3.43 -37.93 -20.92
N SER A 323 2.24 -38.07 -20.33
CA SER A 323 1.34 -36.95 -20.02
C SER A 323 1.36 -36.59 -18.54
N ILE A 324 1.40 -35.29 -18.25
CA ILE A 324 1.17 -34.77 -16.89
C ILE A 324 -0.34 -34.80 -16.64
N ILE A 325 -0.78 -35.47 -15.57
CA ILE A 325 -2.19 -35.54 -15.17
C ILE A 325 -2.51 -34.72 -13.92
N ASP A 326 -1.49 -34.39 -13.13
CA ASP A 326 -1.62 -33.57 -11.93
C ASP A 326 -0.29 -32.91 -11.56
N VAL A 327 -0.33 -31.86 -10.75
CA VAL A 327 0.84 -31.23 -10.14
C VAL A 327 0.57 -31.03 -8.65
N GLU A 328 1.24 -31.82 -7.83
CA GLU A 328 1.19 -31.65 -6.38
C GLU A 328 2.05 -30.46 -5.98
N ILE A 329 1.50 -29.60 -5.12
CA ILE A 329 2.21 -28.43 -4.56
C ILE A 329 2.39 -28.64 -3.05
N THR A 330 3.63 -28.54 -2.56
CA THR A 330 3.95 -28.62 -1.13
C THR A 330 4.73 -27.41 -0.64
N TYR A 331 4.64 -27.13 0.66
CA TYR A 331 5.26 -25.97 1.31
C TYR A 331 6.21 -26.45 2.43
N PRO A 332 7.44 -26.88 2.10
CA PRO A 332 8.32 -27.54 3.05
C PRO A 332 8.85 -26.62 4.16
N MET A 333 8.72 -25.29 4.03
CA MET A 333 9.17 -24.28 5.01
C MET A 333 10.64 -24.46 5.47
N ASP A 334 11.50 -24.97 4.58
CA ASP A 334 12.90 -25.29 4.87
C ASP A 334 13.85 -24.61 3.88
N PHE A 335 14.40 -23.46 4.31
CA PHE A 335 15.33 -22.67 3.51
C PHE A 335 16.63 -23.42 3.21
N LEU A 336 17.24 -24.05 4.21
CA LEU A 336 18.53 -24.73 4.03
C LEU A 336 18.38 -25.92 3.09
N GLY A 337 17.35 -26.75 3.30
CA GLY A 337 17.07 -27.86 2.41
C GLY A 337 16.77 -27.40 0.99
N GLN A 338 15.99 -26.33 0.81
CA GLN A 338 15.71 -25.77 -0.52
C GLN A 338 17.00 -25.33 -1.23
N MET A 339 17.86 -24.58 -0.55
CA MET A 339 19.12 -24.12 -1.14
C MET A 339 20.07 -25.27 -1.49
N LEU A 340 20.16 -26.29 -0.63
CA LEU A 340 20.95 -27.50 -0.91
C LEU A 340 20.38 -28.28 -2.11
N ARG A 341 19.05 -28.44 -2.19
CA ARG A 341 18.40 -29.07 -3.34
C ARG A 341 18.70 -28.32 -4.62
N TYR A 342 18.46 -27.00 -4.67
CA TYR A 342 18.76 -26.18 -5.84
C TYR A 342 20.23 -26.25 -6.25
N GLY A 343 21.17 -26.25 -5.29
CA GLY A 343 22.59 -26.44 -5.57
C GLY A 343 22.91 -27.79 -6.23
N SER A 344 22.14 -28.84 -5.93
CA SER A 344 22.35 -30.18 -6.51
C SER A 344 21.60 -30.45 -7.81
N THR A 345 20.41 -29.85 -8.00
CA THR A 345 19.51 -30.16 -9.13
C THR A 345 19.43 -29.05 -10.17
N SER A 346 19.88 -27.84 -9.83
CA SER A 346 19.67 -26.63 -10.63
C SER A 346 20.93 -25.76 -10.74
N SER A 347 22.07 -26.27 -10.28
CA SER A 347 23.40 -25.75 -10.61
C SER A 347 23.97 -26.56 -11.76
N PHE A 348 24.08 -25.95 -12.94
CA PHE A 348 24.44 -26.64 -14.19
C PHE A 348 25.93 -26.52 -14.54
N GLU A 349 26.78 -26.29 -13.53
CA GLU A 349 28.25 -26.24 -13.68
C GLU A 349 28.90 -27.61 -13.49
#